data_AF-A0A2V2SJ08-F1
#
_entry.id   AF-A0A2V2SJ08-F1
#
_cell.length_a   1.000
_cell.length_b   1.000
_cell.length_c   1.000
_cell.angle_alpha   90.00
_cell.angle_beta   90.00
_cell.angle_gamma   90.00
#
_symmetry.space_group_name_H-M   'P 1'
#
loop_
_entity.id
_entity.type
_entity.pdbx_description
1 polymer ?
#
loop_
_entity_poly.entity_id
_entity_poly.type
_entity_poly.pdbx_seq_one_letter_code
_entity_poly.pdbx_strand_id
1 'polypeptide(L)'
;MSANQRQFWKKHPGLVWSNPNASDSAHIRAALVRPRFDLLLDIAAEFGLERVRKEWAELQSDPTWEVERAQRIVERILSHIEEGFARAAAGN
;
A
#
# COMPACT_ATOMS: atom_id res chain seq x y z
N MET A 1 9.40 -10.23 -8.83
CA MET A 1 9.80 -8.82 -8.62
C MET A 1 10.98 -8.46 -9.51
N SER A 2 10.90 -7.30 -10.15
CA SER A 2 12.00 -6.69 -10.90
C SER A 2 13.10 -6.16 -9.97
N ALA A 3 14.24 -5.75 -10.56
CA ALA A 3 15.32 -5.12 -9.80
C ALA A 3 14.90 -3.77 -9.19
N ASN A 4 14.12 -2.97 -9.92
CA ASN A 4 13.60 -1.69 -9.44
C ASN A 4 12.67 -1.88 -8.23
N GLN A 5 11.78 -2.87 -8.28
CA GLN A 5 10.87 -3.17 -7.16
C GLN A 5 11.65 -3.60 -5.91
N ARG A 6 12.69 -4.42 -6.06
CA ARG A 6 13.58 -4.76 -4.94
C ARG A 6 14.27 -3.54 -4.35
N GLN A 7 14.66 -2.57 -5.17
CA GLN A 7 15.26 -1.33 -4.69
C GLN A 7 14.25 -0.42 -3.99
N PHE A 8 13.00 -0.36 -4.48
CA PHE A 8 11.90 0.34 -3.82
C PHE A 8 11.71 -0.20 -2.39
N TRP A 9 11.50 -1.51 -2.23
CA TRP A 9 11.24 -2.07 -0.90
C TRP A 9 12.40 -1.93 0.07
N LYS A 10 13.66 -1.92 -0.41
CA LYS A 10 14.82 -1.61 0.43
C LYS A 10 14.75 -0.24 1.12
N LYS A 11 14.00 0.73 0.58
CA LYS A 11 13.73 2.03 1.23
C LYS A 11 12.75 1.92 2.42
N HIS A 12 12.02 0.81 2.52
CA HIS A 12 11.04 0.52 3.56
C HIS A 12 11.48 -0.71 4.40
N PRO A 13 12.57 -0.60 5.19
CA PRO A 13 13.20 -1.75 5.87
C PRO A 13 12.26 -2.49 6.83
N GLY A 14 11.30 -1.79 7.44
CA GLY A 14 10.31 -2.38 8.35
C GLY A 14 9.38 -3.42 7.70
N LEU A 15 9.25 -3.42 6.36
CA LEU A 15 8.52 -4.46 5.62
C LEU A 15 9.44 -5.55 5.07
N VAL A 16 10.69 -5.20 4.74
CA VAL A 16 11.66 -6.12 4.11
C VAL A 16 12.29 -7.08 5.10
N TRP A 17 12.52 -6.67 6.34
CA TRP A 17 13.20 -7.52 7.32
C TRP A 17 12.40 -8.77 7.73
N SER A 18 11.07 -8.73 7.62
CA SER A 18 10.21 -9.88 7.94
C SER A 18 10.29 -10.98 6.88
N ASN A 19 10.43 -10.61 5.59
CA ASN A 19 10.67 -11.55 4.50
C ASN A 19 11.15 -10.78 3.24
N PRO A 20 12.46 -10.74 2.94
CA PRO A 20 12.99 -9.96 1.83
C PRO A 20 12.69 -10.56 0.45
N ASN A 21 12.19 -11.79 0.40
CA ASN A 21 11.81 -12.49 -0.82
C ASN A 21 10.28 -12.54 -1.01
N ALA A 22 9.52 -11.82 -0.18
CA ALA A 22 8.08 -11.74 -0.32
C ALA A 22 7.70 -11.06 -1.65
N SER A 23 6.55 -11.42 -2.21
CA SER A 23 6.05 -10.77 -3.41
C SER A 23 5.66 -9.31 -3.15
N ASP A 24 5.58 -8.49 -4.19
CA ASP A 24 5.04 -7.12 -4.06
C ASP A 24 3.65 -7.14 -3.41
N SER A 25 2.78 -8.08 -3.79
CA SER A 25 1.46 -8.24 -3.19
C SER A 25 1.54 -8.52 -1.68
N ALA A 26 2.46 -9.36 -1.24
CA ALA A 26 2.67 -9.62 0.19
C ALA A 26 3.17 -8.36 0.93
N HIS A 27 4.08 -7.58 0.34
CA HIS A 27 4.54 -6.33 0.93
C HIS A 27 3.46 -5.25 0.96
N ILE A 28 2.66 -5.10 -0.09
CA ILE A 28 1.53 -4.18 -0.16
C ILE A 28 0.50 -4.55 0.93
N ARG A 29 0.14 -5.82 1.05
CA ARG A 29 -0.79 -6.29 2.09
C ARG A 29 -0.25 -6.05 3.51
N ALA A 30 1.04 -6.30 3.73
CA ALA A 30 1.67 -6.00 5.02
C ALA A 30 1.61 -4.51 5.37
N ALA A 31 1.79 -3.63 4.37
CA ALA A 31 1.64 -2.18 4.55
C ALA A 31 0.19 -1.77 4.85
N LEU A 32 -0.79 -2.42 4.23
CA LEU A 32 -2.22 -2.17 4.47
C LEU A 32 -2.67 -2.61 5.86
N VAL A 33 -2.09 -3.68 6.41
CA VAL A 33 -2.37 -4.14 7.78
C VAL A 33 -1.78 -3.21 8.85
N ARG A 34 -0.65 -2.54 8.55
CA ARG A 34 -0.02 -1.54 9.45
C ARG A 34 0.13 -0.20 8.74
N PRO A 35 -0.99 0.50 8.48
CA PRO A 35 -1.00 1.61 7.55
C PRO A 35 -0.30 2.84 8.11
N ARG A 36 0.58 3.42 7.30
CA ARG A 36 1.17 4.74 7.48
C ARG A 36 0.94 5.53 6.21
N PHE A 37 0.55 6.80 6.33
CA PHE A 37 0.20 7.63 5.18
C PHE A 37 1.33 7.69 4.14
N ASP A 38 2.53 8.10 4.56
CA ASP A 38 3.69 8.27 3.66
C ASP A 38 4.04 6.97 2.93
N LEU A 39 3.96 5.84 3.64
CA LEU A 39 4.23 4.52 3.07
C LEU A 39 3.20 4.13 2.01
N LEU A 40 1.90 4.32 2.28
CA LEU A 40 0.85 4.01 1.31
C LEU A 40 0.87 4.97 0.12
N LEU A 41 1.27 6.23 0.33
CA LEU A 41 1.49 7.19 -0.75
C LEU A 41 2.66 6.77 -1.65
N ASP A 42 3.81 6.41 -1.08
CA ASP A 42 4.97 5.93 -1.84
C ASP A 42 4.64 4.67 -2.65
N ILE A 43 3.93 3.72 -2.02
CA ILE A 43 3.47 2.49 -2.69
C ILE A 43 2.48 2.84 -3.82
N ALA A 44 1.53 3.74 -3.59
CA ALA A 44 0.56 4.14 -4.61
C ALA A 44 1.23 4.87 -5.78
N ALA A 45 2.29 5.65 -5.53
CA ALA A 45 3.08 6.31 -6.57
C ALA A 45 3.90 5.31 -7.40
N GLU A 46 4.49 4.27 -6.78
CA GLU A 46 5.29 3.25 -7.46
C GLU A 46 4.43 2.23 -8.22
N PHE A 47 3.34 1.75 -7.60
CA PHE A 47 2.56 0.61 -8.10
C PHE A 47 1.18 0.98 -8.65
N GLY A 48 0.76 2.23 -8.49
CA GLY A 48 -0.57 2.72 -8.85
C GLY A 48 -1.60 2.48 -7.74
N LEU A 49 -2.45 3.49 -7.51
CA LEU A 49 -3.51 3.44 -6.49
C LEU A 49 -4.50 2.28 -6.71
N GLU A 50 -4.87 2.01 -7.96
CA GLU A 50 -5.79 0.92 -8.32
C GLU A 50 -5.27 -0.45 -7.88
N ARG A 51 -3.96 -0.67 -8.02
CA ARG A 51 -3.34 -1.91 -7.55
C ARG A 51 -3.40 -2.04 -6.03
N VAL A 52 -3.16 -0.96 -5.30
CA VAL A 52 -3.26 -0.95 -3.83
C VAL A 52 -4.70 -1.22 -3.39
N ARG A 53 -5.69 -0.62 -4.05
CA ARG A 53 -7.13 -0.89 -3.80
C ARG A 53 -7.50 -2.34 -4.06
N LYS A 54 -6.97 -2.95 -5.13
CA LYS A 54 -7.19 -4.38 -5.41
C LYS A 54 -6.67 -5.27 -4.29
N GLU A 55 -5.43 -5.05 -3.84
CA GLU A 55 -4.85 -5.83 -2.74
C GLU A 55 -5.61 -5.61 -1.41
N TRP A 56 -6.16 -4.41 -1.20
CA TRP A 56 -7.03 -4.12 -0.06
C TRP A 56 -8.35 -4.89 -0.13
N ALA A 57 -9.01 -4.92 -1.29
CA ALA A 57 -10.23 -5.70 -1.48
C ALA A 57 -9.98 -7.21 -1.28
N GLU A 58 -8.81 -7.72 -1.71
CA GLU A 58 -8.42 -9.11 -1.46
C GLU A 58 -8.17 -9.42 0.03
N LEU A 59 -7.76 -8.44 0.85
CA LEU A 59 -7.68 -8.63 2.31
C LEU A 59 -9.06 -8.62 2.98
N GLN A 60 -10.01 -7.87 2.41
CA GLN A 60 -11.37 -7.75 2.94
C GLN A 60 -12.26 -8.97 2.64
N SER A 61 -11.87 -9.83 1.69
CA SER A 61 -12.69 -11.01 1.34
C SER A 61 -12.69 -12.11 2.40
N ASP A 62 -11.62 -12.20 3.21
CA ASP A 62 -11.48 -13.08 4.37
C ASP A 62 -10.73 -12.33 5.48
N PRO A 63 -11.41 -11.43 6.22
CA PRO A 63 -10.75 -10.46 7.07
C PRO A 63 -10.24 -11.11 8.36
N THR A 64 -8.96 -10.90 8.64
CA THR A 64 -8.42 -11.14 9.98
C THR A 64 -8.71 -9.94 10.89
N TRP A 65 -8.58 -10.14 12.21
CA TRP A 65 -8.74 -9.06 13.20
C TRP A 65 -7.84 -7.83 12.91
N GLU A 66 -6.67 -8.03 12.30
CA GLU A 66 -5.76 -6.94 11.94
C GLU A 66 -6.31 -6.12 10.77
N VAL A 67 -6.94 -6.79 9.79
CA VAL A 67 -7.60 -6.14 8.65
C VAL A 67 -8.81 -5.33 9.13
N GLU A 68 -9.64 -5.89 9.99
CA GLU A 68 -10.79 -5.19 10.58
C GLU A 68 -10.34 -3.93 11.34
N ARG A 69 -9.30 -4.06 12.17
CA ARG A 69 -8.72 -2.94 12.92
C ARG A 69 -8.17 -1.85 11.99
N ALA A 70 -7.56 -2.23 10.88
CA ALA A 70 -6.96 -1.30 9.92
C ALA A 70 -8.01 -0.62 9.02
N GLN A 71 -9.22 -1.15 8.91
CA GLN A 71 -10.19 -0.73 7.90
C GLN A 71 -10.41 0.78 7.82
N ARG A 72 -10.84 1.40 8.93
CA ARG A 72 -11.18 2.83 8.94
C ARG A 72 -10.00 3.72 8.57
N ILE A 73 -8.79 3.35 9.00
CA ILE A 73 -7.59 4.15 8.75
C ILE A 73 -7.08 3.96 7.33
N VAL A 74 -7.13 2.73 6.79
CA VAL A 74 -6.75 2.45 5.40
C VAL A 74 -7.67 3.18 4.43
N GLU A 75 -8.99 3.05 4.59
CA GLU A 75 -9.97 3.70 3.71
C GLU A 75 -9.77 5.21 3.68
N ARG A 76 -9.57 5.84 4.85
CA ARG A 76 -9.29 7.28 4.94
C ARG A 76 -8.01 7.67 4.21
N ILE A 77 -6.93 6.91 4.39
CA ILE A 77 -5.65 7.20 3.73
C ILE A 77 -5.79 7.07 2.21
N LEU A 78 -6.40 5.99 1.72
CA LEU A 78 -6.57 5.77 0.28
C LEU A 78 -7.45 6.86 -0.36
N SER A 79 -8.52 7.29 0.29
CA SER A 79 -9.34 8.43 -0.18
C SER A 79 -8.53 9.73 -0.25
N HIS A 80 -7.71 10.04 0.76
CA HIS A 80 -6.87 11.24 0.72
C HIS A 80 -5.81 11.18 -0.39
N ILE A 81 -5.23 10.00 -0.64
CA ILE A 81 -4.27 9.80 -1.74
C ILE A 81 -4.96 10.01 -3.09
N GLU A 82 -6.17 9.45 -3.26
CA GLU A 82 -6.98 9.63 -4.47
C GLU A 82 -7.29 11.10 -4.74
N GLU A 83 -7.76 11.83 -3.73
CA GLU A 83 -8.01 13.27 -3.82
C GLU A 83 -6.74 14.04 -4.18
N GLY A 84 -5.60 13.67 -3.59
CA GLY A 84 -4.29 14.28 -3.88
C GLY A 84 -3.88 14.08 -5.34
N PHE A 85 -4.01 12.87 -5.87
CA PHE A 85 -3.73 12.58 -7.27
C PHE A 85 -4.69 13.29 -8.22
N ALA A 86 -5.99 13.34 -7.91
CA ALA A 86 -6.97 14.06 -8.71
C ALA A 86 -6.67 15.56 -8.78
N ARG A 87 -6.29 16.19 -7.66
CA ARG A 87 -5.89 17.61 -7.62
C ARG A 87 -4.62 17.87 -8.43
N ALA A 88 -3.62 16.99 -8.33
CA ALA A 88 -2.39 17.11 -9.11
C ALA A 88 -2.63 16.97 -10.61
N ALA A 89 -3.54 16.08 -11.02
CA ALA A 89 -3.91 15.89 -12.41
C ALA A 89 -4.70 17.09 -13.00
N ALA A 90 -5.53 17.75 -12.19
CA ALA A 90 -6.34 18.90 -12.62
C ALA A 90 -5.58 20.24 -12.64
N GLY A 91 -4.42 20.32 -11.98
CA GLY A 91 -3.58 21.52 -11.91
C GLY A 91 -2.48 21.60 -12.99
N ASN A 92 -2.39 20.60 -13.87
CA ASN A 92 -1.57 20.59 -15.09
C ASN A 92 -2.43 20.97 -16.31
#